data_AF-A0A166TQX4-F1
#
_entry.id   AF-A0A166TQX4-F1
#
_cell.length_a   1.000
_cell.length_b   1.000
_cell.length_c   1.000
_cell.angle_alpha   90.00
_cell.angle_beta   90.00
_cell.angle_gamma   90.00
#
_symmetry.space_group_name_H-M   'P 1'
#
loop_
_entity.id
_entity.type
_entity.pdbx_description
1 polymer ?
#
loop_
_entity_poly.entity_id
_entity_poly.type
_entity_poly.pdbx_seq_one_letter_code
_entity_poly.pdbx_strand_id
1 'polypeptide(L)'
;VREYTSMHKACFYGRCLGFQFSPTLRPFLQTVVISMVSFGESYGKQQSGLGMAAFSFLTSGKYVIDPELRGAEFERITQNLDMKFWKSFWNLTESELLSGLASIASNLVQLNLTLTIPPEPLRLPLASDPRLFASVSPPVAHWGPGPVNMRLISYELREGQDSEELLAFSRTEAPPISLSLVPFGAQKHPPSPWL
;
A
#
# COMPACT_ATOMS: atom_id res chain seq x y z
N VAL A 1 -25.29 -27.34 -3.10
CA VAL A 1 -23.83 -27.63 -3.12
C VAL A 1 -23.32 -28.02 -4.52
N ARG A 2 -23.98 -28.94 -5.25
CA ARG A 2 -23.58 -29.31 -6.64
C ARG A 2 -23.57 -28.14 -7.64
N GLU A 3 -24.52 -27.21 -7.50
CA GLU A 3 -24.66 -26.04 -8.39
C GLU A 3 -23.50 -25.03 -8.26
N TYR A 4 -22.87 -24.93 -7.07
CA TYR A 4 -21.71 -24.07 -6.86
C TYR A 4 -20.47 -24.55 -7.61
N THR A 5 -20.39 -25.86 -7.88
CA THR A 5 -19.26 -26.47 -8.61
C THR A 5 -19.41 -26.33 -10.13
N SER A 6 -20.64 -26.21 -10.63
CA SER A 6 -20.93 -26.05 -12.07
C SER A 6 -20.99 -24.59 -12.55
N MET A 7 -20.92 -23.62 -11.63
CA MET A 7 -20.98 -22.21 -11.98
C MET A 7 -19.66 -21.77 -12.64
N HIS A 8 -19.74 -21.02 -13.74
CA HIS A 8 -18.56 -20.52 -14.46
C HIS A 8 -17.85 -19.45 -13.61
N LYS A 9 -16.77 -19.82 -12.93
CA LYS A 9 -16.05 -18.94 -12.00
C LYS A 9 -15.14 -17.95 -12.74
N ALA A 10 -14.61 -18.35 -13.90
CA ALA A 10 -13.83 -17.50 -14.78
C ALA A 10 -14.47 -16.12 -15.04
N CYS A 11 -15.73 -16.06 -15.50
CA CYS A 11 -16.41 -14.78 -15.79
C CYS A 11 -16.45 -13.84 -14.58
N PHE A 12 -16.59 -14.41 -13.39
CA PHE A 12 -16.68 -13.67 -12.14
C PHE A 12 -15.32 -13.10 -11.70
N TYR A 13 -14.26 -13.91 -11.73
CA TYR A 13 -12.89 -13.44 -11.46
C TYR A 13 -12.36 -12.51 -12.57
N GLY A 14 -12.94 -12.59 -13.76
CA GLY A 14 -12.73 -11.68 -14.85
C GLY A 14 -13.34 -10.31 -14.60
N ARG A 15 -14.68 -10.19 -14.53
CA ARG A 15 -15.37 -8.89 -14.51
C ARG A 15 -15.65 -8.33 -13.12
N CYS A 16 -15.91 -9.21 -12.16
CA CYS A 16 -16.44 -8.86 -10.85
C CYS A 16 -15.42 -9.06 -9.73
N LEU A 17 -14.13 -9.11 -10.06
CA LEU A 17 -13.08 -9.29 -9.06
C LEU A 17 -13.17 -8.20 -7.99
N GLY A 18 -13.32 -8.64 -6.74
CA GLY A 18 -13.39 -7.75 -5.59
C GLY A 18 -14.68 -6.94 -5.48
N PHE A 19 -15.79 -7.40 -6.07
CA PHE A 19 -17.11 -6.75 -5.92
C PHE A 19 -17.51 -6.55 -4.45
N GLN A 20 -17.08 -7.46 -3.57
CA GLN A 20 -17.32 -7.44 -2.14
C GLN A 20 -16.51 -6.36 -1.40
N PHE A 21 -15.49 -5.79 -2.05
CA PHE A 21 -14.64 -4.75 -1.47
C PHE A 21 -15.05 -3.37 -1.97
N SER A 22 -14.59 -2.36 -1.22
CA SER A 22 -14.70 -0.95 -1.61
C SER A 22 -14.21 -0.78 -3.06
N PRO A 23 -14.90 0.04 -3.89
CA PRO A 23 -14.46 0.37 -5.23
C PRO A 23 -13.00 0.82 -5.33
N THR A 24 -12.48 1.47 -4.28
CA THR A 24 -11.09 1.94 -4.19
C THR A 24 -10.05 0.82 -4.15
N LEU A 25 -10.41 -0.38 -3.66
CA LEU A 25 -9.51 -1.52 -3.59
C LEU A 25 -9.52 -2.37 -4.87
N ARG A 26 -10.53 -2.19 -5.72
CA ARG A 26 -10.68 -3.01 -6.94
C ARG A 26 -9.52 -2.85 -7.91
N PRO A 27 -9.00 -1.64 -8.20
CA PRO A 27 -7.84 -1.48 -9.09
C PRO A 27 -6.60 -2.21 -8.55
N PHE A 28 -6.34 -2.10 -7.25
CA PHE A 28 -5.24 -2.82 -6.60
C PHE A 28 -5.38 -4.35 -6.75
N LEU A 29 -6.55 -4.89 -6.43
CA LEU A 29 -6.82 -6.33 -6.56
C LEU A 29 -6.72 -6.80 -8.01
N GLN A 30 -7.20 -6.01 -8.96
CA GLN A 30 -7.06 -6.29 -10.38
C GLN A 30 -5.60 -6.34 -10.81
N THR A 31 -4.77 -5.39 -10.36
CA THR A 31 -3.34 -5.38 -10.64
C THR A 31 -2.65 -6.61 -10.08
N VAL A 32 -2.91 -6.99 -8.82
CA VAL A 32 -2.36 -8.22 -8.23
C VAL A 32 -2.74 -9.44 -9.05
N VAL A 33 -3.99 -9.55 -9.49
CA VAL A 33 -4.46 -10.67 -10.31
C VAL A 33 -3.84 -10.68 -11.70
N ILE A 34 -3.73 -9.53 -12.37
CA ILE A 34 -3.04 -9.41 -13.66
C ILE A 34 -1.59 -9.84 -13.51
N SER A 35 -0.89 -9.36 -12.47
CA SER A 35 0.49 -9.74 -12.21
C SER A 35 0.64 -11.23 -11.97
N MET A 36 -0.27 -11.82 -11.20
CA MET A 36 -0.27 -13.24 -10.92
C MET A 36 -0.53 -14.09 -12.16
N VAL A 37 -1.49 -13.69 -13.00
CA VAL A 37 -1.81 -14.37 -14.25
C VAL A 37 -0.63 -14.32 -15.23
N SER A 38 -0.04 -13.13 -15.42
CA SER A 38 1.15 -12.97 -16.26
C SER A 38 2.35 -13.77 -15.76
N PHE A 39 2.54 -13.85 -14.43
CA PHE A 39 3.60 -14.67 -13.83
C PHE A 39 3.33 -16.17 -14.04
N GLY A 40 2.08 -16.62 -13.87
CA GLY A 40 1.65 -18.01 -14.04
C GLY A 40 1.82 -18.56 -15.47
N GLU A 41 1.66 -17.73 -16.49
CA GLU A 41 1.98 -18.14 -17.88
C GLU A 41 3.48 -18.35 -18.11
N SER A 42 4.31 -17.52 -17.48
CA SER A 42 5.77 -17.57 -17.63
C SER A 42 6.39 -18.69 -16.79
N TYR A 43 5.76 -19.04 -15.65
CA TYR A 43 6.23 -20.06 -14.72
C TYR A 43 6.38 -21.45 -15.35
N GLY A 44 5.48 -21.82 -16.26
CA GLY A 44 5.56 -23.11 -16.97
C GLY A 44 6.56 -23.14 -18.14
N LYS A 45 7.05 -21.98 -18.60
CA LYS A 45 7.80 -21.85 -19.85
C LYS A 45 9.32 -21.69 -19.70
N GLN A 46 9.86 -21.36 -18.52
CA GLN A 46 11.32 -21.22 -18.38
C GLN A 46 11.92 -21.74 -17.07
N GLN A 47 12.82 -22.70 -17.26
CA GLN A 47 13.91 -23.14 -16.38
C GLN A 47 15.20 -22.30 -16.60
N SER A 48 15.11 -21.13 -17.24
CA SER A 48 16.30 -20.32 -17.58
C SER A 48 16.11 -18.88 -17.11
N GLY A 49 17.09 -18.40 -16.35
CA GLY A 49 16.97 -17.21 -15.53
C GLY A 49 16.68 -15.94 -16.31
N LEU A 50 15.71 -15.16 -15.84
CA LEU A 50 15.53 -13.74 -16.16
C LEU A 50 14.38 -13.16 -15.32
N GLY A 51 14.67 -12.85 -14.05
CA GLY A 51 13.79 -12.06 -13.17
C GLY A 51 13.50 -10.64 -13.69
N MET A 52 14.13 -10.21 -14.80
CA MET A 52 13.99 -8.87 -15.40
C MET A 52 13.14 -8.82 -16.68
N ALA A 53 12.96 -9.93 -17.42
CA ALA A 53 12.13 -9.91 -18.64
C ALA A 53 10.62 -10.03 -18.35
N ALA A 54 10.25 -10.44 -17.12
CA ALA A 54 8.87 -10.60 -16.69
C ALA A 54 8.09 -9.28 -16.63
N PHE A 55 8.76 -8.13 -16.43
CA PHE A 55 8.12 -6.81 -16.41
C PHE A 55 7.44 -6.43 -17.73
N SER A 56 8.01 -6.80 -18.88
CA SER A 56 7.39 -6.53 -20.19
C SER A 56 6.13 -7.35 -20.47
N PHE A 57 5.94 -8.46 -19.73
CA PHE A 57 4.72 -9.28 -19.80
C PHE A 57 3.71 -8.96 -18.68
N LEU A 58 4.16 -8.39 -17.56
CA LEU A 58 3.28 -7.86 -16.51
C LEU A 58 2.39 -6.72 -17.05
N THR A 59 2.86 -5.96 -18.05
CA THR A 59 2.10 -4.97 -18.82
C THR A 59 1.62 -5.49 -20.18
N SER A 60 1.56 -6.81 -20.39
CA SER A 60 0.94 -7.33 -21.61
C SER A 60 -0.55 -7.01 -21.59
N GLY A 61 -0.94 -6.01 -22.39
CA GLY A 61 -2.31 -5.47 -22.43
C GLY A 61 -3.40 -6.52 -22.66
N LYS A 62 -3.07 -7.75 -23.08
CA LYS A 62 -4.05 -8.82 -23.31
C LYS A 62 -4.95 -9.12 -22.10
N TYR A 63 -4.42 -9.10 -20.87
CA TYR A 63 -5.20 -9.36 -19.64
C TYR A 63 -5.86 -8.13 -19.04
N VAL A 64 -5.43 -6.94 -19.47
CA VAL A 64 -6.10 -5.68 -19.16
C VAL A 64 -7.30 -5.48 -20.11
N ILE A 65 -7.18 -5.94 -21.36
CA ILE A 65 -8.17 -5.78 -22.43
C ILE A 65 -9.23 -6.87 -22.39
N ASP A 66 -8.86 -8.15 -22.13
CA ASP A 66 -9.80 -9.27 -22.10
C ASP A 66 -10.03 -9.80 -20.67
N PRO A 67 -11.14 -9.41 -20.01
CA PRO A 67 -11.45 -9.90 -18.67
C PRO A 67 -11.81 -11.39 -18.63
N GLU A 68 -12.31 -11.97 -19.73
CA GLU A 68 -12.67 -13.40 -19.77
C GLU A 68 -11.42 -14.28 -19.78
N LEU A 69 -10.45 -13.90 -20.61
CA LEU A 69 -9.14 -14.55 -20.66
C LEU A 69 -8.44 -14.49 -19.30
N ARG A 70 -8.47 -13.32 -18.64
CA ARG A 70 -7.93 -13.13 -17.30
C ARG A 70 -8.61 -14.05 -16.28
N GLY A 71 -9.94 -14.12 -16.33
CA GLY A 71 -10.74 -14.95 -15.44
C GLY A 71 -10.44 -16.45 -15.58
N ALA A 72 -10.32 -16.92 -16.82
CA ALA A 72 -10.00 -18.33 -17.12
C ALA A 72 -8.60 -18.72 -16.65
N GLU A 73 -7.60 -17.88 -16.90
CA GLU A 73 -6.24 -18.13 -16.42
C GLU A 73 -6.12 -18.01 -14.90
N PHE A 74 -6.82 -17.08 -14.27
CA PHE A 74 -6.87 -16.99 -12.81
C PHE A 74 -7.46 -18.25 -12.18
N GLU A 75 -8.55 -18.78 -12.75
CA GLU A 75 -9.14 -20.05 -12.32
C GLU A 75 -8.15 -21.21 -12.51
N ARG A 76 -7.47 -21.28 -13.67
CA ARG A 76 -6.45 -22.30 -13.94
C ARG A 76 -5.32 -22.23 -12.91
N ILE A 77 -4.81 -21.04 -12.60
CA ILE A 77 -3.71 -20.85 -11.65
C ILE A 77 -4.12 -21.25 -10.24
N THR A 78 -5.28 -20.77 -9.77
CA THR A 78 -5.75 -21.05 -8.42
C THR A 78 -6.12 -22.51 -8.18
N GLN A 79 -6.51 -23.24 -9.22
CA GLN A 79 -6.86 -24.67 -9.12
C GLN A 79 -5.68 -25.62 -9.41
N ASN A 80 -4.70 -25.23 -10.23
CA ASN A 80 -3.70 -26.16 -10.76
C ASN A 80 -2.24 -25.85 -10.39
N LEU A 81 -1.93 -24.71 -9.74
CA LEU A 81 -0.54 -24.36 -9.39
C LEU A 81 -0.16 -24.70 -7.95
N ASP A 82 1.06 -25.22 -7.80
CA ASP A 82 1.63 -25.73 -6.55
C ASP A 82 2.05 -24.63 -5.56
N MET A 83 2.27 -25.02 -4.30
CA MET A 83 2.77 -24.12 -3.25
C MET A 83 4.12 -23.45 -3.59
N LYS A 84 4.95 -24.09 -4.43
CA LYS A 84 6.21 -23.51 -4.93
C LYS A 84 5.96 -22.27 -5.78
N PHE A 85 4.92 -22.28 -6.61
CA PHE A 85 4.51 -21.11 -7.39
C PHE A 85 4.15 -19.95 -6.48
N TRP A 86 3.29 -20.19 -5.49
CA TRP A 86 2.85 -19.18 -4.53
C TRP A 86 4.00 -18.58 -3.75
N LYS A 87 4.94 -19.41 -3.29
CA LYS A 87 6.16 -18.95 -2.63
C LYS A 87 7.00 -18.08 -3.57
N SER A 88 7.22 -18.49 -4.81
CA SER A 88 7.98 -17.70 -5.78
C SER A 88 7.29 -16.38 -6.15
N PHE A 89 5.96 -16.38 -6.31
CA PHE A 89 5.19 -15.17 -6.60
C PHE A 89 5.26 -14.18 -5.43
N TRP A 90 4.98 -14.63 -4.20
CA TRP A 90 5.05 -13.76 -3.02
C TRP A 90 6.49 -13.34 -2.69
N ASN A 91 7.50 -14.17 -2.95
CA ASN A 91 8.89 -13.74 -2.81
C ASN A 91 9.27 -12.64 -3.82
N LEU A 92 8.67 -12.65 -5.03
CA LEU A 92 8.85 -11.55 -5.99
C LEU A 92 8.31 -10.22 -5.43
N THR A 93 7.29 -10.30 -4.58
CA THR A 93 6.69 -9.13 -3.93
C THR A 93 7.60 -8.45 -2.92
N GLU A 94 8.51 -9.20 -2.31
CA GLU A 94 9.54 -8.68 -1.40
C GLU A 94 10.67 -7.94 -2.14
N SER A 95 10.80 -8.14 -3.46
CA SER A 95 11.90 -7.60 -4.28
C SER A 95 11.61 -6.24 -4.93
N GLU A 96 10.91 -5.33 -4.24
CA GLU A 96 10.52 -3.98 -4.73
C GLU A 96 9.56 -3.93 -5.94
N LEU A 97 9.22 -5.08 -6.55
CA LEU A 97 8.32 -5.18 -7.69
C LEU A 97 6.86 -4.77 -7.36
N LEU A 98 6.39 -5.07 -6.14
CA LEU A 98 5.05 -4.64 -5.71
C LEU A 98 4.99 -3.18 -5.33
N SER A 99 6.08 -2.50 -4.98
CA SER A 99 6.01 -1.07 -4.69
C SER A 99 5.62 -0.30 -5.96
N GLY A 100 6.14 -0.73 -7.12
CA GLY A 100 5.74 -0.23 -8.44
C GLY A 100 4.32 -0.60 -8.87
N LEU A 101 3.82 -1.78 -8.51
CA LEU A 101 2.44 -2.20 -8.83
C LEU A 101 1.40 -1.57 -7.89
N ALA A 102 1.75 -1.41 -6.61
CA ALA A 102 0.95 -0.69 -5.63
C ALA A 102 0.90 0.81 -5.97
N SER A 103 1.99 1.41 -6.46
CA SER A 103 1.99 2.82 -6.88
C SER A 103 1.11 3.08 -8.11
N ILE A 104 1.00 2.11 -9.02
CA ILE A 104 0.14 2.21 -10.22
C ILE A 104 -1.34 2.09 -9.86
N ALA A 105 -1.68 1.29 -8.85
CA ALA A 105 -3.05 0.83 -8.62
C ALA A 105 -3.68 1.34 -7.31
N SER A 106 -2.92 2.01 -6.46
CA SER A 106 -3.38 2.51 -5.17
C SER A 106 -2.96 3.95 -4.91
N ASN A 107 -3.77 4.61 -4.09
CA ASN A 107 -3.47 5.91 -3.51
C ASN A 107 -2.31 5.76 -2.53
N LEU A 108 -1.10 6.05 -3.01
CA LEU A 108 0.09 6.05 -2.15
C LEU A 108 -0.06 7.10 -1.05
N VAL A 109 0.30 6.71 0.16
CA VAL A 109 0.43 7.64 1.29
C VAL A 109 1.75 8.37 1.12
N GLN A 110 1.70 9.69 0.89
CA GLN A 110 2.91 10.50 0.73
C GLN A 110 3.77 10.56 1.99
N LEU A 111 3.16 10.46 3.18
CA LEU A 111 3.88 10.55 4.44
C LEU A 111 3.51 9.41 5.39
N ASN A 112 4.50 8.64 5.80
CA ASN A 112 4.37 7.59 6.78
C ASN A 112 5.60 7.59 7.70
N LEU A 113 5.47 8.25 8.85
CA LEU A 113 6.57 8.55 9.77
C LEU A 113 6.29 7.95 11.16
N THR A 114 7.23 7.18 11.68
CA THR A 114 7.17 6.66 13.06
C THR A 114 7.87 7.64 13.99
N LEU A 115 7.16 8.11 15.01
CA LEU A 115 7.59 9.17 15.92
C LEU A 115 7.58 8.67 17.37
N THR A 116 8.49 9.21 18.18
CA THR A 116 8.53 8.99 19.64
C THR A 116 8.47 10.34 20.33
N ILE A 117 7.31 10.66 20.92
CA ILE A 117 7.12 11.90 21.66
C ILE A 117 7.63 11.72 23.09
N PRO A 118 8.46 12.62 23.62
CA PRO A 118 8.86 12.60 25.02
C PRO A 118 7.66 12.87 25.95
N PRO A 119 7.70 12.41 27.21
CA PRO A 119 6.64 12.67 28.20
C PRO A 119 6.70 14.10 28.75
N GLU A 120 6.68 15.11 27.88
CA GLU A 120 6.73 16.53 28.23
C GLU A 120 5.38 17.21 27.92
N PRO A 121 4.94 18.18 28.75
CA PRO A 121 3.71 18.92 28.47
C PRO A 121 3.80 19.72 27.16
N LEU A 122 2.82 19.52 26.28
CA LEU A 122 2.74 20.23 25.00
C LEU A 122 1.97 21.54 25.19
N ARG A 123 2.57 22.67 24.79
CA ARG A 123 1.91 23.98 24.83
C ARG A 123 1.39 24.34 23.45
N LEU A 124 0.09 24.49 23.32
CA LEU A 124 -0.58 24.78 22.05
C LEU A 124 -1.30 26.14 22.13
N PRO A 125 -1.24 26.99 21.09
CA PRO A 125 -2.04 28.20 21.03
C PRO A 125 -3.53 27.88 20.95
N LEU A 126 -4.39 28.73 21.50
CA LEU A 126 -5.85 28.57 21.37
C LEU A 126 -6.30 28.94 19.95
N ALA A 127 -7.21 28.15 19.38
CA ALA A 127 -7.80 28.43 18.07
C ALA A 127 -8.54 29.79 18.01
N SER A 128 -9.10 30.25 19.14
CA SER A 128 -9.81 31.53 19.23
C SER A 128 -8.91 32.75 19.45
N ASP A 129 -7.78 32.59 20.17
CA ASP A 129 -6.80 33.66 20.39
C ASP A 129 -5.37 33.06 20.41
N PRO A 130 -4.58 33.27 19.35
CA PRO A 130 -3.21 32.77 19.24
C PRO A 130 -2.25 33.29 20.31
N ARG A 131 -2.62 34.32 21.10
CA ARG A 131 -1.79 34.85 22.19
C ARG A 131 -1.96 34.07 23.50
N LEU A 132 -3.00 33.26 23.60
CA LEU A 132 -3.28 32.41 24.75
C LEU A 132 -2.84 30.97 24.46
N PHE A 133 -2.36 30.27 25.48
CA PHE A 133 -1.82 28.92 25.35
C PHE A 133 -2.53 27.94 26.30
N ALA A 134 -2.85 26.76 25.77
CA ALA A 134 -3.31 25.60 26.53
C ALA A 134 -2.16 24.61 26.72
N SER A 135 -2.08 23.99 27.89
CA SER A 135 -1.08 22.96 28.20
C SER A 135 -1.74 21.58 28.18
N VAL A 136 -1.25 20.69 27.33
CA VAL A 136 -1.66 19.30 27.25
C VAL A 136 -0.63 18.46 28.00
N SER A 137 -1.01 17.95 29.17
CA SER A 137 -0.15 17.09 29.97
C SER A 137 0.09 15.73 29.28
N PRO A 138 1.27 15.12 29.45
CA PRO A 138 1.53 13.78 28.93
C PRO A 138 0.57 12.76 29.57
N PRO A 139 0.27 11.65 28.88
CA PRO A 139 -0.56 10.60 29.45
C PRO A 139 0.14 9.97 30.65
N VAL A 140 -0.46 10.07 31.83
CA VAL A 140 0.07 9.53 33.09
C VAL A 140 -0.74 8.35 33.63
N ALA A 141 -1.87 8.03 33.00
CA ALA A 141 -2.74 6.96 33.46
C ALA A 141 -2.04 5.59 33.33
N HIS A 142 -2.04 4.82 34.42
CA HIS A 142 -1.60 3.43 34.55
C HIS A 142 -0.08 3.14 34.41
N TRP A 143 0.71 3.93 33.68
CA TRP A 143 2.14 3.65 33.42
C TRP A 143 3.13 4.74 33.88
N GLY A 144 2.64 5.88 34.40
CA GLY A 144 3.50 7.03 34.73
C GLY A 144 3.98 7.78 33.48
N PRO A 145 4.81 8.84 33.64
CA PRO A 145 5.30 9.62 32.51
C PRO A 145 6.26 8.78 31.66
N GLY A 146 5.82 8.37 30.47
CA GLY A 146 6.60 7.58 29.51
C GLY A 146 6.45 8.10 28.08
N PRO A 147 7.45 7.87 27.20
CA PRO A 147 7.39 8.32 25.82
C PRO A 147 6.23 7.66 25.06
N VAL A 148 5.59 8.43 24.18
CA VAL A 148 4.47 7.96 23.36
C VAL A 148 4.99 7.63 21.97
N ASN A 149 4.85 6.37 21.58
CA ASN A 149 5.15 5.94 20.23
C ASN A 149 3.92 6.18 19.35
N MET A 150 4.09 6.94 18.27
CA MET A 150 3.01 7.25 17.34
C MET A 150 3.47 7.07 15.90
N ARG A 151 2.49 7.03 14.98
CA ARG A 151 2.75 6.92 13.55
C ARG A 151 1.90 7.96 12.82
N LEU A 152 2.57 8.92 12.18
CA LEU A 152 1.93 9.93 11.35
C LEU A 152 1.75 9.37 9.94
N ILE A 153 0.50 9.29 9.49
CA ILE A 153 0.13 8.78 8.17
C ILE A 153 -0.67 9.90 7.48
N SER A 154 -0.21 10.37 6.33
CA SER A 154 -0.91 11.39 5.54
C SER A 154 -0.92 11.03 4.07
N TYR A 155 -2.12 11.08 3.47
CA TYR A 155 -2.30 10.86 2.03
C TYR A 155 -1.50 11.88 1.20
N GLU A 156 -1.52 13.15 1.63
CA GLU A 156 -0.81 14.27 1.01
C GLU A 156 0.17 14.90 2.00
N LEU A 157 1.30 15.38 1.51
CA LEU A 157 2.21 16.20 2.31
C LEU A 157 1.58 17.56 2.58
N ARG A 158 1.32 17.85 3.85
CA ARG A 158 0.78 19.14 4.30
C ARG A 158 1.85 20.01 4.94
N GLU A 159 1.57 21.31 4.97
CA GLU A 159 2.41 22.29 5.65
C GLU A 159 2.74 21.85 7.10
N GLY A 160 4.03 21.90 7.45
CA GLY A 160 4.54 21.53 8.77
C GLY A 160 4.85 20.05 8.97
N GLN A 161 4.48 19.15 8.04
CA GLN A 161 4.78 17.72 8.15
C GLN A 161 6.20 17.34 7.69
N ASP A 162 6.94 18.28 7.10
CA ASP A 162 8.35 18.14 6.72
C ASP A 162 9.28 19.01 7.57
N SER A 163 8.80 19.53 8.70
CA SER A 163 9.59 20.38 9.59
C SER A 163 10.71 19.59 10.27
N GLU A 164 11.86 20.25 10.48
CA GLU A 164 13.00 19.66 11.19
C GLU A 164 12.61 19.26 12.63
N GLU A 165 11.74 20.05 13.27
CA GLU A 165 11.21 19.78 14.60
C GLU A 165 10.43 18.46 14.67
N LEU A 166 9.59 18.17 13.67
CA LEU A 166 8.84 16.92 13.62
C LEU A 166 9.76 15.74 13.32
N LEU A 167 10.72 15.92 12.41
CA LEU A 167 11.70 14.90 12.05
C LEU A 167 12.64 14.54 13.20
N ALA A 168 12.90 15.48 14.13
CA ALA A 168 13.67 15.22 15.34
C ALA A 168 13.03 14.14 16.24
N PHE A 169 11.71 13.96 16.17
CA PHE A 169 11.01 12.90 16.90
C PHE A 169 10.98 11.55 16.16
N SER A 170 11.52 11.48 14.94
CA SER A 170 11.46 10.24 14.13
C SER A 170 12.46 9.18 14.59
N ARG A 171 12.03 7.91 14.61
CA ARG A 171 12.94 6.78 14.86
C ARG A 171 13.63 6.37 13.57
N THR A 172 14.92 6.68 13.44
CA THR A 172 15.79 6.24 12.33
C THR A 172 16.16 4.75 12.49
N GLU A 173 15.19 3.84 12.46
CA GLU A 173 15.48 2.39 12.46
C GLU A 173 15.26 1.74 11.09
N ALA A 174 14.52 2.40 10.20
CA ALA A 174 14.46 2.07 8.78
C ALA A 174 14.29 3.37 7.99
N PRO A 175 14.89 3.49 6.78
CA PRO A 175 14.57 4.61 5.90
C PRO A 175 13.05 4.62 5.71
N PRO A 176 12.37 5.75 5.97
CA PRO A 176 10.94 5.85 5.75
C PRO A 176 10.66 5.49 4.29
N ILE A 177 10.02 4.33 4.07
CA ILE A 177 9.68 3.77 2.75
C ILE A 177 8.94 4.82 1.86
N SER A 178 8.37 5.85 2.48
CA SER A 178 7.58 6.90 1.82
C SER A 178 8.37 8.16 1.46
N LEU A 179 9.39 8.57 2.21
CA LEU A 179 10.10 9.84 1.92
C LEU A 179 11.02 9.73 0.70
N SER A 180 11.58 8.55 0.41
CA SER A 180 12.36 8.29 -0.81
C SER A 180 11.51 8.16 -2.07
N LEU A 181 10.19 8.05 -1.91
CA LEU A 181 9.21 7.94 -3.00
C LEU A 181 8.37 9.21 -3.17
N VAL A 182 8.62 10.26 -2.39
CA VAL A 182 8.07 11.60 -2.66
C VAL A 182 8.65 12.03 -4.01
N PRO A 183 7.82 12.14 -5.08
CA PRO A 183 8.32 12.58 -6.37
C PRO A 183 8.96 13.95 -6.17
N PHE A 184 10.12 14.18 -6.80
CA PHE A 184 10.66 15.53 -6.96
C PHE A 184 9.53 16.44 -7.48
N GLY A 185 8.95 17.27 -6.60
CA GLY A 185 7.79 18.11 -6.92
C GLY A 185 6.47 17.83 -6.17
N ALA A 186 6.46 17.05 -5.07
CA ALA A 186 5.26 16.96 -4.23
C ALA A 186 4.80 18.35 -3.75
N GLN A 187 3.60 18.75 -4.18
CA GLN A 187 3.01 20.02 -3.80
C GLN A 187 2.61 19.98 -2.33
N LYS A 188 3.04 20.98 -1.57
CA LYS A 188 2.59 21.16 -0.19
C LYS A 188 1.13 21.60 -0.21
N HIS A 189 0.27 20.78 0.36
CA HIS A 189 -1.13 21.13 0.54
C HIS A 189 -1.30 21.96 1.83
N PRO A 190 -2.33 22.82 1.90
CA PRO A 190 -2.64 23.56 3.12
C PRO A 190 -2.93 22.60 4.28
N PRO A 191 -2.91 23.11 5.53
CA PRO A 191 -3.37 22.37 6.70
C PRO A 191 -4.73 21.71 6.46
N SER A 192 -4.96 20.55 7.08
CA SER A 192 -6.22 19.85 6.87
C SER A 192 -7.40 20.74 7.28
N PRO A 193 -8.46 20.85 6.49
CA PRO A 193 -9.60 21.74 6.78
C PRO A 193 -10.41 21.34 8.02
N TRP A 194 -10.05 20.21 8.66
CA TRP A 194 -10.70 19.62 9.82
C TRP A 194 -9.88 19.75 11.11
N LEU A 195 -8.78 20.52 11.08
CA LEU A 195 -7.97 20.89 12.25
C LEU A 195 -8.03 22.40 12.48
#